data_AF-A0A4S9LQB2-F1
#
_entry.id   AF-A0A4S9LQB2-F1
#
_cell.length_a   1.000
_cell.length_b   1.000
_cell.length_c   1.000
_cell.angle_alpha   90.00
_cell.angle_beta   90.00
_cell.angle_gamma   90.00
#
_symmetry.space_group_name_H-M   'P 1'
#
loop_
_entity.id
_entity.type
_entity.pdbx_description
1 polymer ?
#
loop_
_entity_poly.entity_id
_entity_poly.type
_entity_poly.pdbx_seq_one_letter_code
_entity_poly.pdbx_strand_id
1 'polypeptide(L)'
;MTAAPIPSPENRTEIIPHVQTMGSETNTSLEFCPFIDVELSITPSTHSFTQPSPPILTMVLISRATRPITFFTWDTPLHFNRTLTNNGVTITDIATNEPVKTTRTLVQRVAINRIRGSFDEELYLTLLPNIPVTLSRPFGRGNSGTVKPLPKSIVQKGWELDDQGNPMKIRRSRSATGVDGLEAGKEYRVGLNMELLEKCKWSFATKDEVLVDRGDEGHSPYDYAWEEGVLDFSVVETMIKVAE
;
A
#
# COMPACT_ATOMS: atom_id res chain seq x y z
N MET A 1 4.09 88.68 -12.24
CA MET A 1 3.40 88.66 -13.55
C MET A 1 4.33 87.87 -14.45
N THR A 2 4.04 86.69 -14.99
CA THR A 2 2.80 86.19 -15.59
C THR A 2 2.87 84.65 -15.64
N ALA A 3 1.74 84.00 -15.87
CA ALA A 3 1.47 82.57 -15.73
C ALA A 3 2.26 81.62 -16.65
N ALA A 4 2.25 80.34 -16.25
CA ALA A 4 2.85 79.18 -16.91
C ALA A 4 2.27 78.86 -18.30
N PRO A 5 2.93 77.98 -19.06
CA PRO A 5 2.23 77.00 -19.88
C PRO A 5 2.68 75.55 -19.61
N ILE A 6 1.68 74.67 -19.60
CA ILE A 6 1.74 73.21 -19.50
C ILE A 6 2.22 72.63 -20.85
N PRO A 7 3.11 71.61 -20.88
CA PRO A 7 3.49 70.93 -22.12
C PRO A 7 2.79 69.58 -22.29
N SER A 8 2.53 69.19 -23.54
CA SER A 8 2.49 67.79 -24.04
C SER A 8 2.26 67.80 -25.56
N PRO A 9 2.58 66.73 -26.29
CA PRO A 9 3.63 65.73 -26.11
C PRO A 9 4.48 65.60 -27.39
N GLU A 10 5.51 64.74 -27.37
CA GLU A 10 5.92 63.82 -28.45
C GLU A 10 7.45 63.61 -28.56
N ASN A 11 7.78 62.36 -28.83
CA ASN A 11 9.06 61.80 -29.24
C ASN A 11 10.23 61.86 -28.25
N ARG A 12 10.26 60.85 -27.37
CA ARG A 12 11.50 60.38 -26.75
C ARG A 12 12.08 59.22 -27.57
N THR A 13 13.17 59.56 -28.25
CA THR A 13 14.13 58.65 -28.86
C THR A 13 14.78 57.75 -27.80
N GLU A 14 15.08 56.53 -28.26
CA GLU A 14 15.77 55.43 -27.59
C GLU A 14 17.02 55.85 -26.81
N ILE A 15 17.15 55.33 -25.59
CA ILE A 15 18.44 55.10 -24.94
C ILE A 15 18.39 53.70 -24.34
N ILE A 16 19.13 52.79 -24.95
CA ILE A 16 19.44 51.46 -24.43
C ILE A 16 20.40 51.63 -23.24
N PRO A 17 20.20 50.90 -22.13
CA PRO A 17 21.34 50.42 -21.37
C PRO A 17 21.26 48.92 -21.14
N HIS A 18 22.25 48.26 -21.74
CA HIS A 18 23.09 47.23 -21.15
C HIS A 18 22.42 46.09 -20.36
N VAL A 19 22.39 44.94 -21.02
CA VAL A 19 22.30 43.59 -20.45
C VAL A 19 23.26 43.44 -19.28
N GLN A 20 22.72 43.25 -18.08
CA GLN A 20 23.36 42.48 -17.02
C GLN A 20 22.53 41.22 -16.78
N THR A 21 22.96 40.14 -17.41
CA THR A 21 22.55 38.78 -17.11
C THR A 21 23.05 38.43 -15.72
N MET A 22 22.20 38.61 -14.71
CA MET A 22 22.37 37.98 -13.40
C MET A 22 21.50 36.74 -13.40
N GLY A 23 22.16 35.58 -13.51
CA GLY A 23 21.52 34.28 -13.40
C GLY A 23 20.78 34.17 -12.06
N SER A 24 19.46 34.17 -12.12
CA SER A 24 18.60 33.73 -11.03
C SER A 24 18.23 32.28 -11.30
N GLU A 25 19.22 31.39 -11.20
CA GLU A 25 18.95 29.96 -10.99
C GLU A 25 18.50 29.77 -9.55
N THR A 26 17.23 30.07 -9.29
CA THR A 26 16.48 29.44 -8.21
C THR A 26 15.27 28.77 -8.84
N ASN A 27 15.55 27.79 -9.69
CA ASN A 27 14.57 26.78 -10.04
C ASN A 27 14.82 25.60 -9.09
N THR A 28 14.56 25.82 -7.80
CA THR A 28 14.25 24.69 -6.92
C THR A 28 12.87 24.24 -7.35
N SER A 29 12.79 23.45 -8.42
CA SER A 29 11.68 22.52 -8.53
C SER A 29 11.78 21.69 -7.26
N LEU A 30 10.90 21.97 -6.29
CA LEU A 30 10.47 20.95 -5.35
C LEU A 30 10.02 19.81 -6.24
N GLU A 31 10.91 18.85 -6.49
CA GLU A 31 10.55 17.61 -7.15
C GLU A 31 9.39 17.07 -6.32
N PHE A 32 8.21 17.08 -6.92
CA PHE A 32 6.99 16.67 -6.27
C PHE A 32 7.15 15.18 -6.00
N CYS A 33 7.62 14.82 -4.81
CA CYS A 33 7.59 13.45 -4.35
C CYS A 33 6.12 13.02 -4.40
N PRO A 34 5.77 12.00 -5.20
CA PRO A 34 4.39 11.59 -5.31
C PRO A 34 3.95 11.01 -3.96
N PHE A 35 2.81 11.48 -3.48
CA PHE A 35 2.32 11.18 -2.14
C PHE A 35 1.05 10.32 -2.20
N ILE A 36 1.02 9.25 -1.41
CA ILE A 36 -0.08 8.30 -1.34
C ILE A 36 -0.66 8.28 0.07
N ASP A 37 -1.95 8.61 0.19
CA ASP A 37 -2.72 8.39 1.41
C ASP A 37 -3.18 6.93 1.47
N VAL A 38 -3.02 6.31 2.64
CA VAL A 38 -3.45 4.95 2.93
C VAL A 38 -4.26 4.94 4.21
N GLU A 39 -5.49 4.45 4.15
CA GLU A 39 -6.35 4.31 5.32
C GLU A 39 -6.74 2.85 5.53
N LEU A 40 -6.49 2.33 6.74
CA LEU A 40 -6.91 1.00 7.15
C LEU A 40 -8.19 1.05 7.97
N SER A 41 -9.03 0.05 7.82
CA SER A 41 -10.17 -0.19 8.72
C SER A 41 -10.45 -1.68 8.88
N ILE A 42 -10.97 -2.07 10.04
CA ILE A 42 -11.40 -3.46 10.31
C ILE A 42 -12.88 -3.46 10.73
N THR A 43 -13.69 -4.25 10.02
CA THR A 43 -15.14 -4.35 10.28
C THR A 43 -15.59 -5.80 10.46
N PRO A 44 -16.19 -6.17 11.60
CA PRO A 44 -16.33 -5.36 12.82
C PRO A 44 -14.97 -5.11 13.50
N SER A 45 -14.84 -4.00 14.21
CA SER A 45 -13.63 -3.65 14.99
C SER A 45 -13.50 -4.46 16.29
N THR A 46 -14.45 -5.36 16.58
CA THR A 46 -14.38 -6.33 17.66
C THR A 46 -14.61 -7.74 17.12
N HIS A 47 -13.72 -8.67 17.48
CA HIS A 47 -13.79 -10.08 17.11
C HIS A 47 -13.91 -10.96 18.35
N SER A 48 -14.66 -12.06 18.26
CA SER A 48 -14.65 -13.15 19.24
C SER A 48 -14.39 -14.47 18.52
N PHE A 49 -13.61 -15.37 19.12
CA PHE A 49 -13.35 -16.70 18.57
C PHE A 49 -14.61 -17.61 18.54
N THR A 50 -15.72 -17.16 19.11
CA THR A 50 -17.03 -17.78 18.94
C THR A 50 -17.61 -17.52 17.55
N GLN A 51 -17.24 -16.42 16.90
CA GLN A 51 -17.71 -16.07 15.57
C GLN A 51 -17.15 -17.04 14.51
N PRO A 52 -17.96 -17.40 13.48
CA PRO A 52 -17.54 -18.36 12.47
C PRO A 52 -16.57 -17.78 11.44
N SER A 53 -16.58 -16.47 11.24
CA SER A 53 -15.78 -15.76 10.23
C SER A 53 -14.93 -14.67 10.86
N PRO A 54 -13.75 -14.36 10.32
CA PRO A 54 -12.98 -13.19 10.74
C PRO A 54 -13.68 -11.88 10.33
N PRO A 55 -13.30 -10.75 10.95
CA PRO A 55 -13.58 -9.42 10.42
C PRO A 55 -13.00 -9.20 9.02
N ILE A 56 -13.42 -8.14 8.35
CA ILE A 56 -12.86 -7.69 7.07
C ILE A 56 -11.86 -6.57 7.33
N LEU A 57 -10.63 -6.73 6.82
CA LEU A 57 -9.64 -5.66 6.72
C LEU A 57 -9.83 -4.97 5.36
N THR A 58 -9.95 -3.65 5.40
CA THR A 58 -10.08 -2.79 4.23
C THR A 58 -8.92 -1.80 4.21
N MET A 59 -8.35 -1.60 3.04
CA MET A 59 -7.33 -0.60 2.74
C MET A 59 -7.88 0.32 1.64
N VAL A 60 -7.91 1.63 1.90
CA VAL A 60 -8.23 2.65 0.91
C VAL A 60 -6.95 3.39 0.54
N LEU A 61 -6.67 3.49 -0.75
CA LEU A 61 -5.49 4.12 -1.32
C LEU A 61 -5.90 5.33 -2.15
N ILE A 62 -5.28 6.49 -1.94
CA ILE A 62 -5.52 7.70 -2.74
C ILE A 62 -4.16 8.29 -3.15
N SER A 63 -3.91 8.35 -4.47
CA SER A 63 -2.76 9.06 -5.00
C SER A 63 -3.03 10.56 -5.08
N ARG A 64 -2.14 11.38 -4.51
CA ARG A 64 -2.16 12.85 -4.66
C ARG A 64 -1.32 13.35 -5.82
N ALA A 65 -0.74 12.44 -6.60
CA ALA A 65 -0.01 12.81 -7.79
C ALA A 65 -0.94 13.35 -8.89
N THR A 66 -0.37 14.12 -9.81
CA THR A 66 -1.09 14.67 -10.97
C THR A 66 -1.24 13.68 -12.11
N ARG A 67 -0.54 12.55 -12.06
CA ARG A 67 -0.53 11.49 -13.08
C ARG A 67 -0.82 10.12 -12.43
N PRO A 68 -1.35 9.16 -13.19
CA PRO A 68 -1.51 7.78 -12.73
C PRO A 68 -0.18 7.21 -12.23
N ILE A 69 -0.25 6.43 -11.15
CA ILE A 69 0.88 5.67 -10.61
C ILE A 69 0.51 4.20 -10.65
N THR A 70 1.37 3.37 -11.23
CA THR A 70 1.21 1.92 -11.21
C THR A 70 2.30 1.27 -10.36
N PHE A 71 1.88 0.39 -9.47
CA PHE A 71 2.73 -0.41 -8.59
C PHE A 71 2.85 -1.83 -9.11
N PHE A 72 4.04 -2.41 -9.01
CA PHE A 72 4.22 -3.86 -8.97
C PHE A 72 4.23 -4.34 -7.52
N THR A 73 3.17 -5.02 -7.14
CA THR A 73 2.79 -5.23 -5.73
C THR A 73 3.37 -6.50 -5.10
N TRP A 74 3.97 -7.41 -5.87
CA TRP A 74 4.42 -8.71 -5.37
C TRP A 74 5.32 -8.60 -4.13
N ASP A 75 5.03 -9.42 -3.11
CA ASP A 75 5.71 -9.40 -1.79
C ASP A 75 5.75 -8.05 -1.06
N THR A 76 4.82 -7.15 -1.38
CA THR A 76 4.63 -5.86 -0.68
C THR A 76 3.29 -5.84 0.09
N PRO A 77 3.06 -4.83 0.96
CA PRO A 77 1.76 -4.65 1.62
C PRO A 77 0.60 -4.42 0.64
N LEU A 78 0.88 -3.89 -0.55
CA LEU A 78 -0.11 -3.60 -1.60
C LEU A 78 -0.59 -4.86 -2.34
N HIS A 79 0.11 -5.99 -2.23
CA HIS A 79 -0.42 -7.28 -2.68
C HIS A 79 -1.39 -7.82 -1.63
N PHE A 80 -2.55 -7.17 -1.58
CA PHE A 80 -3.46 -7.26 -0.43
C PHE A 80 -3.97 -8.69 -0.17
N ASN A 81 -4.19 -9.47 -1.24
CA ASN A 81 -4.53 -10.90 -1.17
C ASN A 81 -3.52 -11.76 -0.39
N ARG A 82 -2.27 -11.31 -0.25
CA ARG A 82 -1.22 -11.99 0.52
C ARG A 82 -0.64 -11.16 1.67
N THR A 83 -1.18 -9.97 1.94
CA THR A 83 -0.62 -9.03 2.93
C THR A 83 -0.50 -9.62 4.35
N LEU A 84 -1.38 -10.55 4.72
CA LEU A 84 -1.36 -11.23 6.03
C LEU A 84 -0.36 -12.39 6.11
N THR A 85 0.22 -12.82 4.98
CA THR A 85 1.13 -13.97 4.89
C THR A 85 2.47 -13.62 4.23
N ASN A 86 2.70 -12.37 3.86
CA ASN A 86 3.97 -11.87 3.35
C ASN A 86 4.63 -10.84 4.29
N ASN A 87 4.11 -10.69 5.52
CA ASN A 87 4.49 -9.64 6.48
C ASN A 87 4.20 -8.20 6.02
N GLY A 88 3.22 -8.01 5.13
CA GLY A 88 2.78 -6.70 4.65
C GLY A 88 2.03 -5.89 5.71
N VAL A 89 1.33 -6.57 6.62
CA VAL A 89 0.64 -5.95 7.77
C VAL A 89 1.45 -6.13 9.06
N THR A 90 1.48 -5.08 9.87
CA THR A 90 2.01 -5.09 11.24
C THR A 90 0.85 -5.21 12.24
N ILE A 91 1.06 -5.97 13.32
CA ILE A 91 0.10 -6.09 14.42
C ILE A 91 0.87 -5.87 15.72
N THR A 92 0.44 -4.92 16.54
CA THR A 92 1.11 -4.55 17.80
C THR A 92 0.11 -4.61 18.94
N ASP A 93 0.45 -5.28 20.02
CA ASP A 93 -0.33 -5.27 21.27
C ASP A 93 -0.24 -3.87 21.88
N ILE A 94 -1.37 -3.21 22.12
CA ILE A 94 -1.38 -1.82 22.61
C ILE A 94 -0.85 -1.73 24.04
N ALA A 95 -1.18 -2.72 24.88
CA ALA A 95 -0.86 -2.67 26.29
C ALA A 95 0.63 -2.84 26.55
N THR A 96 1.29 -3.70 25.77
CA THR A 96 2.73 -3.97 25.90
C THR A 96 3.58 -3.23 24.87
N ASN A 97 2.97 -2.68 23.82
CA ASN A 97 3.64 -2.14 22.64
C ASN A 97 4.57 -3.16 21.94
N GLU A 98 4.32 -4.46 22.11
CA GLU A 98 5.11 -5.51 21.51
C GLU A 98 4.54 -5.93 20.15
N PRO A 99 5.39 -6.14 19.12
CA PRO A 99 4.95 -6.63 17.84
C PRO A 99 4.53 -8.11 17.93
N VAL A 100 3.38 -8.45 17.36
CA VAL A 100 2.92 -9.82 17.23
C VAL A 100 3.66 -10.47 16.06
N LYS A 101 4.24 -11.64 16.30
CA LYS A 101 4.83 -12.44 15.23
C LYS A 101 3.76 -12.92 14.25
N THR A 102 3.85 -12.46 13.01
CA THR A 102 2.95 -12.83 11.91
C THR A 102 3.49 -14.00 11.10
N THR A 103 2.57 -14.67 10.39
CA THR A 103 2.90 -15.76 9.47
C THR A 103 3.55 -15.21 8.21
N ARG A 104 4.64 -15.87 7.79
CA ARG A 104 5.25 -15.69 6.48
C ARG A 104 5.21 -16.99 5.71
N THR A 105 4.53 -16.99 4.58
CA THR A 105 4.45 -18.14 3.67
C THR A 105 5.40 -17.92 2.50
N LEU A 106 6.33 -18.86 2.32
CA LEU A 106 7.16 -18.90 1.13
C LEU A 106 6.38 -19.58 0.00
N VAL A 107 6.39 -18.96 -1.17
CA VAL A 107 5.57 -19.37 -2.30
C VAL A 107 6.51 -19.84 -3.40
N GLN A 108 6.45 -21.13 -3.72
CA GLN A 108 7.09 -21.64 -4.92
C GLN A 108 6.16 -21.38 -6.10
N ARG A 109 6.60 -20.54 -7.03
CA ARG A 109 5.83 -20.16 -8.21
C ARG A 109 6.74 -20.08 -9.45
N VAL A 110 6.11 -20.13 -10.61
CA VAL A 110 6.76 -19.78 -11.88
C VAL A 110 7.09 -18.28 -11.90
N ALA A 111 7.97 -17.90 -12.83
CA ALA A 111 8.36 -16.50 -13.05
C ALA A 111 7.12 -15.60 -13.20
N ILE A 112 7.20 -14.43 -12.57
CA ILE A 112 6.16 -13.41 -12.65
C ILE A 112 6.28 -12.71 -14.00
N ASN A 113 5.15 -12.43 -14.64
CA ASN A 113 5.12 -11.72 -15.91
C ASN A 113 4.26 -10.46 -15.84
N ARG A 114 4.50 -9.51 -16.77
CA ARG A 114 3.64 -8.33 -17.01
C ARG A 114 2.74 -8.50 -18.22
N ILE A 115 2.26 -9.72 -18.46
CA ILE A 115 1.43 -10.05 -19.63
C ILE A 115 -0.04 -9.75 -19.32
N ARG A 116 -0.69 -8.99 -20.21
CA ARG A 116 -2.12 -8.69 -20.18
C ARG A 116 -2.95 -9.97 -20.28
N GLY A 117 -3.99 -10.07 -19.46
CA GLY A 117 -4.86 -11.23 -19.30
C GLY A 117 -4.23 -12.41 -18.57
N SER A 118 -3.00 -12.29 -18.06
CA SER A 118 -2.37 -13.36 -17.28
C SER A 118 -2.82 -13.34 -15.82
N PHE A 119 -2.57 -14.43 -15.10
CA PHE A 119 -2.80 -14.49 -13.65
C PHE A 119 -2.03 -13.40 -12.89
N ASP A 120 -0.85 -13.02 -13.38
CA ASP A 120 0.00 -12.00 -12.74
C ASP A 120 -0.46 -10.57 -13.00
N GLU A 121 -1.46 -10.37 -13.86
CA GLU A 121 -2.02 -9.05 -14.10
C GLU A 121 -2.59 -8.42 -12.82
N GLU A 122 -3.02 -9.24 -11.84
CA GLU A 122 -3.49 -8.78 -10.53
C GLU A 122 -2.39 -8.09 -9.69
N LEU A 123 -1.11 -8.32 -10.02
CA LEU A 123 0.02 -7.77 -9.28
C LEU A 123 0.33 -6.33 -9.66
N TYR A 124 -0.32 -5.79 -10.70
CA TYR A 124 -0.13 -4.43 -11.17
C TYR A 124 -1.31 -3.57 -10.74
N LEU A 125 -1.08 -2.69 -9.76
CA LEU A 125 -2.10 -1.84 -9.15
C LEU A 125 -1.93 -0.40 -9.63
N THR A 126 -2.90 0.15 -10.33
CA THR A 126 -2.89 1.56 -10.73
C THR A 126 -3.75 2.42 -9.82
N LEU A 127 -3.17 3.51 -9.32
CA LEU A 127 -3.87 4.58 -8.63
C LEU A 127 -4.00 5.77 -9.58
N LEU A 128 -5.24 6.15 -9.90
CA LEU A 128 -5.52 7.35 -10.67
C LEU A 128 -5.48 8.59 -9.74
N PRO A 129 -5.14 9.78 -10.27
CA PRO A 129 -5.09 11.02 -9.48
C PRO A 129 -6.36 11.29 -8.69
N ASN A 130 -6.25 11.33 -7.36
CA ASN A 130 -7.33 11.60 -6.41
C ASN A 130 -8.56 10.68 -6.51
N ILE A 131 -8.42 9.50 -7.13
CA ILE A 131 -9.49 8.49 -7.20
C ILE A 131 -9.18 7.39 -6.17
N PRO A 132 -10.04 7.17 -5.16
CA PRO A 132 -9.82 6.12 -4.17
C PRO A 132 -9.88 4.73 -4.79
N VAL A 133 -8.92 3.89 -4.42
CA VAL A 133 -8.94 2.45 -4.68
C VAL A 133 -9.12 1.71 -3.37
N THR A 134 -10.15 0.87 -3.29
CA THR A 134 -10.48 0.08 -2.10
C THR A 134 -10.10 -1.37 -2.31
N LEU A 135 -9.24 -1.89 -1.43
CA LEU A 135 -8.87 -3.29 -1.35
C LEU A 135 -9.46 -3.86 -0.06
N SER A 136 -10.12 -5.01 -0.11
CA SER A 136 -10.74 -5.64 1.05
C SER A 136 -10.46 -7.13 1.10
N ARG A 137 -10.22 -7.66 2.30
CA ARG A 137 -10.08 -9.11 2.52
C ARG A 137 -10.50 -9.52 3.92
N PRO A 138 -10.82 -10.79 4.14
CA PRO A 138 -10.89 -11.35 5.49
C PRO A 138 -9.59 -11.12 6.27
N PHE A 139 -9.71 -10.57 7.48
CA PHE A 139 -8.63 -10.35 8.44
C PHE A 139 -8.33 -11.62 9.24
N GLY A 140 -8.04 -12.71 8.54
CA GLY A 140 -7.84 -14.03 9.12
C GLY A 140 -7.13 -14.98 8.17
N ARG A 141 -7.12 -16.26 8.54
CA ARG A 141 -6.56 -17.31 7.68
C ARG A 141 -7.43 -17.50 6.43
N GLY A 142 -6.76 -17.75 5.31
CA GLY A 142 -7.42 -17.89 4.00
C GLY A 142 -7.84 -16.56 3.40
N ASN A 143 -8.20 -16.57 2.12
CA ASN A 143 -8.72 -15.40 1.42
C ASN A 143 -10.24 -15.43 1.23
N SER A 144 -10.90 -16.52 1.64
CA SER A 144 -12.35 -16.75 1.45
C SER A 144 -13.21 -16.27 2.64
N GLY A 145 -12.62 -16.07 3.82
CA GLY A 145 -13.37 -15.71 5.03
C GLY A 145 -14.18 -16.85 5.63
N THR A 146 -14.09 -18.05 5.05
CA THR A 146 -14.79 -19.26 5.50
C THR A 146 -14.05 -20.01 6.60
N VAL A 147 -12.78 -19.65 6.85
CA VAL A 147 -11.93 -20.32 7.82
C VAL A 147 -12.11 -19.65 9.17
N LYS A 148 -12.64 -20.41 10.13
CA LYS A 148 -12.83 -19.93 11.50
C LYS A 148 -11.49 -19.58 12.16
N PRO A 149 -11.33 -18.36 12.71
CA PRO A 149 -10.14 -17.99 13.47
C PRO A 149 -10.04 -18.77 14.77
N LEU A 150 -8.81 -19.08 15.17
CA LEU A 150 -8.49 -19.80 16.39
C LEU A 150 -7.64 -18.94 17.34
N PRO A 151 -7.80 -19.09 18.66
CA PRO A 151 -7.00 -18.36 19.63
C PRO A 151 -5.52 -18.76 19.61
N LYS A 152 -4.65 -17.87 20.09
CA LYS A 152 -3.19 -18.08 20.19
C LYS A 152 -2.79 -19.43 20.78
N SER A 153 -3.47 -19.88 21.84
CA SER A 153 -3.20 -21.15 22.53
C SER A 153 -3.36 -22.40 21.66
N ILE A 154 -4.18 -22.32 20.61
CA ILE A 154 -4.39 -23.40 19.64
C ILE A 154 -3.42 -23.25 18.46
N VAL A 155 -3.29 -22.04 17.91
CA VAL A 155 -2.41 -21.76 16.76
C VAL A 155 -0.95 -22.07 17.09
N GLN A 156 -0.47 -21.74 18.28
CA GLN A 156 0.92 -22.01 18.68
C GLN A 156 1.27 -23.50 18.76
N LYS A 157 0.27 -24.38 18.98
CA LYS A 157 0.48 -25.84 18.92
C LYS A 157 0.72 -26.31 17.49
N GLY A 158 0.29 -25.52 16.50
CA GLY A 158 0.40 -25.82 15.07
C GLY A 158 -0.52 -26.98 14.67
N TRP A 159 -1.68 -27.12 15.32
CA TRP A 159 -2.66 -28.19 15.09
C TRP A 159 -3.89 -27.62 14.38
N GLU A 160 -4.53 -28.38 13.51
CA GLU A 160 -5.87 -28.10 12.95
C GLU A 160 -6.95 -28.61 13.88
N LEU A 161 -8.15 -28.02 13.85
CA LEU A 161 -9.30 -28.62 14.52
C LEU A 161 -10.14 -29.26 13.43
N ASP A 162 -10.57 -30.50 13.62
CA ASP A 162 -11.56 -31.13 12.75
C ASP A 162 -12.94 -30.48 12.95
N ASP A 163 -13.93 -30.90 12.16
CA ASP A 163 -15.31 -30.39 12.24
C ASP A 163 -15.99 -30.68 13.59
N GLN A 164 -15.42 -31.58 14.40
CA GLN A 164 -15.87 -31.92 15.75
C GLN A 164 -15.09 -31.13 16.83
N GLY A 165 -14.12 -30.29 16.45
CA GLY A 165 -13.29 -29.49 17.35
C GLY A 165 -12.10 -30.24 17.94
N ASN A 166 -11.79 -31.45 17.48
CA ASN A 166 -10.64 -32.22 17.96
C ASN A 166 -9.35 -31.83 17.21
N PRO A 167 -8.20 -31.85 17.89
CA PRO A 167 -6.94 -31.48 17.27
C PRO A 167 -6.42 -32.54 16.28
N MET A 168 -6.16 -32.11 15.05
CA MET A 168 -5.51 -32.85 13.98
C MET A 168 -4.07 -32.35 13.76
N LYS A 169 -3.12 -33.28 13.62
CA LYS A 169 -1.70 -32.96 13.34
C LYS A 169 -1.48 -32.63 11.86
N ILE A 170 -1.96 -31.47 11.45
CA ILE A 170 -1.61 -30.85 10.16
C ILE A 170 -0.55 -29.79 10.43
N ARG A 171 0.57 -29.81 9.68
CA ARG A 171 1.67 -28.86 9.87
C ARG A 171 1.20 -27.45 9.48
N ARG A 172 0.94 -26.59 10.47
CA ARG A 172 0.55 -25.19 10.26
C ARG A 172 1.57 -24.21 10.83
N SER A 173 1.51 -22.95 10.38
CA SER A 173 2.26 -21.86 11.01
C SER A 173 1.85 -21.75 12.48
N ARG A 174 2.83 -21.48 13.35
CA ARG A 174 2.61 -21.21 14.78
C ARG A 174 2.50 -19.71 15.09
N SER A 175 2.42 -18.89 14.05
CA SER A 175 2.39 -17.42 14.12
C SER A 175 1.01 -16.90 13.72
N ALA A 176 0.67 -15.67 14.10
CA ALA A 176 -0.64 -15.11 13.83
C ALA A 176 -0.86 -14.85 12.32
N THR A 177 -2.11 -14.92 11.87
CA THR A 177 -2.55 -14.53 10.51
C THR A 177 -3.83 -13.70 10.63
N GLY A 178 -3.69 -12.38 10.68
CA GLY A 178 -4.81 -11.50 11.04
C GLY A 178 -5.27 -11.77 12.49
N VAL A 179 -6.57 -11.94 12.73
CA VAL A 179 -7.09 -12.31 14.06
C VAL A 179 -6.82 -13.76 14.46
N ASP A 180 -6.50 -14.64 13.51
CA ASP A 180 -6.14 -16.05 13.80
C ASP A 180 -4.80 -16.08 14.54
N GLY A 181 -4.79 -16.52 15.80
CA GLY A 181 -3.60 -16.58 16.63
C GLY A 181 -3.35 -15.35 17.53
N LEU A 182 -4.30 -14.41 17.60
CA LEU A 182 -4.28 -13.34 18.62
C LEU A 182 -4.77 -13.84 19.98
N GLU A 183 -4.48 -13.09 21.04
CA GLU A 183 -4.95 -13.38 22.40
C GLU A 183 -6.33 -12.76 22.63
N ALA A 184 -7.20 -13.51 23.31
CA ALA A 184 -8.49 -13.00 23.78
C ALA A 184 -8.29 -11.98 24.91
N GLY A 185 -9.23 -11.05 25.05
CA GLY A 185 -9.19 -9.98 26.05
C GLY A 185 -8.20 -8.86 25.75
N LYS A 186 -7.63 -8.81 24.53
CA LYS A 186 -6.62 -7.83 24.13
C LYS A 186 -7.08 -6.90 23.02
N GLU A 187 -6.39 -5.77 22.91
CA GLU A 187 -6.58 -4.77 21.86
C GLU A 187 -5.27 -4.59 21.09
N TYR A 188 -5.40 -4.50 19.77
CA TYR A 188 -4.26 -4.46 18.86
C TYR A 188 -4.37 -3.28 17.91
N ARG A 189 -3.22 -2.68 17.63
CA ARG A 189 -3.01 -1.72 16.56
C ARG A 189 -2.51 -2.45 15.32
N VAL A 190 -3.13 -2.17 14.18
CA VAL A 190 -2.88 -2.82 12.89
C VAL A 190 -2.43 -1.75 11.90
N GLY A 191 -1.22 -1.90 11.39
CA GLY A 191 -0.61 -0.98 10.42
C GLY A 191 -0.05 -1.72 9.21
N LEU A 192 0.74 -1.00 8.42
CA LEU A 192 1.50 -1.58 7.30
C LEU A 192 2.98 -1.64 7.63
N ASN A 193 3.65 -2.60 7.01
CA ASN A 193 5.10 -2.67 7.04
C ASN A 193 5.70 -1.63 6.10
N MET A 194 6.11 -0.49 6.65
CA MET A 194 6.66 0.64 5.89
C MET A 194 7.92 0.26 5.11
N GLU A 195 8.80 -0.58 5.68
CA GLU A 195 10.02 -1.02 4.98
C GLU A 195 9.73 -1.83 3.71
N LEU A 196 8.63 -2.58 3.68
CA LEU A 196 8.20 -3.31 2.48
C LEU A 196 7.41 -2.42 1.53
N LEU A 197 6.70 -1.41 2.05
CA LEU A 197 5.95 -0.45 1.26
C LEU A 197 6.90 0.45 0.45
N GLU A 198 7.96 0.95 1.08
CA GLU A 198 9.02 1.76 0.45
C GLU A 198 9.81 1.00 -0.63
N LYS A 199 9.86 -0.34 -0.55
CA LYS A 199 10.50 -1.20 -1.56
C LYS A 199 9.60 -1.52 -2.76
N CYS A 200 8.36 -1.02 -2.77
CA CYS A 200 7.44 -1.29 -3.85
C CYS A 200 7.91 -0.61 -5.14
N LYS A 201 7.99 -1.39 -6.21
CA LYS A 201 8.33 -0.86 -7.54
C LYS A 201 7.14 -0.08 -8.09
N TRP A 202 7.39 1.10 -8.62
CA TRP A 202 6.33 2.00 -9.09
C TRP A 202 6.76 2.80 -10.32
N SER A 203 5.79 3.34 -11.07
CA SER A 203 6.03 4.23 -12.22
C SER A 203 4.84 5.13 -12.50
N PHE A 204 5.09 6.30 -13.11
CA PHE A 204 4.07 7.22 -13.63
C PHE A 204 3.43 6.71 -14.93
N ALA A 205 2.72 5.60 -14.81
CA ALA A 205 2.06 4.92 -15.90
C ALA A 205 0.73 4.35 -15.43
N THR A 206 -0.15 4.06 -16.38
CA THR A 206 -1.33 3.22 -16.21
C THR A 206 -0.96 1.75 -16.31
N LYS A 207 -1.85 0.88 -15.82
CA LYS A 207 -1.70 -0.57 -15.93
C LYS A 207 -1.46 -1.01 -17.37
N ASP A 208 -2.21 -0.44 -18.31
CA ASP A 208 -2.16 -0.81 -19.72
C ASP A 208 -0.84 -0.41 -20.39
N GLU A 209 -0.17 0.64 -19.91
CA GLU A 209 1.17 1.04 -20.39
C GLU A 209 2.28 0.15 -19.81
N VAL A 210 2.07 -0.40 -18.61
CA VAL A 210 3.04 -1.31 -17.96
C VAL A 210 2.93 -2.72 -18.54
N LEU A 211 1.72 -3.18 -18.88
CA LEU A 211 1.48 -4.53 -19.37
C LEU A 211 1.81 -4.69 -20.87
N VAL A 212 2.31 -5.86 -21.24
CA VAL A 212 2.55 -6.27 -22.64
C VAL A 212 1.56 -7.32 -23.11
N ASP A 213 1.39 -7.46 -24.42
CA ASP A 213 0.61 -8.56 -24.96
C ASP A 213 1.40 -9.87 -24.96
N ARG A 214 0.66 -10.97 -25.08
CA ARG A 214 1.27 -12.29 -25.10
C ARG A 214 2.10 -12.45 -26.38
N GLY A 215 3.39 -12.73 -26.20
CA GLY A 215 4.33 -12.95 -27.31
C GLY A 215 5.27 -11.77 -27.52
N ASP A 216 4.98 -10.62 -26.91
CA ASP A 216 5.88 -9.48 -26.93
C ASP A 216 7.11 -9.71 -26.04
N GLU A 217 8.20 -9.03 -26.38
CA GLU A 217 9.42 -9.02 -25.57
C GLU A 217 9.25 -8.25 -24.25
N GLY A 218 10.18 -8.48 -23.33
CA GLY A 218 10.22 -7.77 -22.05
C GLY A 218 9.11 -8.18 -21.08
N HIS A 219 8.62 -9.42 -21.13
CA HIS A 219 7.51 -9.88 -20.29
C HIS A 219 7.84 -9.96 -18.79
N SER A 220 9.12 -9.89 -18.40
CA SER A 220 9.50 -9.86 -16.98
C SER A 220 9.17 -8.49 -16.38
N PRO A 221 8.68 -8.43 -15.12
CA PRO A 221 8.56 -7.15 -14.41
C PRO A 221 9.92 -6.45 -14.30
N TYR A 222 11.02 -7.18 -14.28
CA TYR A 222 12.37 -6.60 -14.16
C TYR A 222 12.88 -5.94 -15.45
N ASP A 223 12.24 -6.20 -16.59
CA ASP A 223 12.60 -5.58 -17.88
C ASP A 223 11.95 -4.20 -18.04
N TYR A 224 11.00 -3.84 -17.17
CA TYR A 224 10.33 -2.55 -17.18
C TYR A 224 11.15 -1.49 -16.41
N ALA A 225 11.22 -0.28 -16.96
CA ALA A 225 11.91 0.85 -16.36
C ALA A 225 11.07 1.45 -15.21
N TRP A 226 11.16 0.84 -14.03
CA TRP A 226 10.57 1.38 -12.80
C TRP A 226 11.31 2.63 -12.34
N GLU A 227 10.61 3.49 -11.61
CA GLU A 227 11.20 4.66 -10.99
C GLU A 227 12.17 4.26 -9.87
N GLU A 228 13.30 4.96 -9.78
CA GLU A 228 14.30 4.78 -8.71
C GLU A 228 14.01 5.67 -7.50
N GLY A 229 13.06 6.60 -7.63
CA GLY A 229 12.67 7.54 -6.58
C GLY A 229 11.85 6.90 -5.45
N VAL A 230 11.78 7.61 -4.32
CA VAL A 230 10.94 7.22 -3.18
C VAL A 230 9.53 7.79 -3.37
N LEU A 231 8.54 7.05 -2.89
CA LEU A 231 7.17 7.53 -2.73
C LEU A 231 6.92 7.82 -1.25
N ASP A 232 6.27 8.94 -0.97
CA ASP A 232 5.82 9.24 0.38
C ASP A 232 4.47 8.58 0.64
N PHE A 233 4.35 7.90 1.79
CA PHE A 233 3.13 7.26 2.22
C PHE A 233 2.68 7.83 3.55
N SER A 234 1.42 8.24 3.64
CA SER A 234 0.74 8.56 4.89
C SER A 234 -0.21 7.42 5.23
N VAL A 235 0.12 6.65 6.27
CA VAL A 235 -0.65 5.47 6.68
C VAL A 235 -1.43 5.75 7.95
N VAL A 236 -2.76 5.72 7.85
CA VAL A 236 -3.67 5.73 8.98
C VAL A 236 -3.93 4.28 9.41
N GLU A 237 -3.42 3.94 10.59
CA GLU A 237 -3.58 2.62 11.21
C GLU A 237 -5.01 2.40 11.73
N THR A 238 -5.37 1.15 11.97
CA THR A 238 -6.67 0.75 12.53
C THR A 238 -6.49 -0.06 13.81
N MET A 239 -7.59 -0.20 14.55
CA MET A 239 -7.64 -0.93 15.82
C MET A 239 -8.55 -2.15 15.70
N ILE A 240 -8.24 -3.20 16.46
CA ILE A 240 -9.10 -4.36 16.63
C ILE A 240 -9.07 -4.83 18.08
N LYS A 241 -10.26 -5.07 18.64
CA LYS A 241 -10.44 -5.69 19.95
C LYS A 241 -10.76 -7.17 19.79
N VAL A 242 -10.06 -8.03 20.53
CA VAL A 242 -10.39 -9.46 20.63
C VAL A 242 -11.09 -9.67 21.96
N ALA A 243 -12.39 -9.97 21.91
CA ALA A 243 -13.20 -10.26 23.08
C ALA A 243 -12.74 -11.55 23.78
N GLU A 244 -13.06 -11.67 25.07
CA GLU A 244 -12.86 -12.88 25.88
C GLU A 244 -13.67 -14.07 25.37
#